data_AF-A0A2U1P0Z0-F1
#
_entry.id   AF-A0A2U1P0Z0-F1
#
_cell.length_a   1.000
_cell.length_b   1.000
_cell.length_c   1.000
_cell.angle_alpha   90.00
_cell.angle_beta   90.00
_cell.angle_gamma   90.00
#
_symmetry.space_group_name_H-M   'P 1'
#
loop_
_entity.id
_entity.type
_entity.pdbx_description
1 polymer ?
#
loop_
_entity_poly.entity_id
_entity_poly.type
_entity_poly.pdbx_seq_one_letter_code
_entity_poly.pdbx_strand_id
1 'polypeptide(L)'
;MEGEAIMICIDTSDWMDSTKSDSFKEQLAAIELYCTKKIESHPETVVGISGMGERSFTHLVRPTRELWRITGALYDATIGGYLLLVEAIADAYDVWFGCWDKELGVHLPKRIAVFAGGPVYDEKDDVQMFGEVLKERNVACDAISFGDPKRNKQELFDILVAAADNNGNCNVLHVPPESSVRDALLRSQIIQSCLIPFARLSKQNIINPLSRPQLTRSSSAPLASTLSRF
;
A
#
# COMPACT_ATOMS: atom_id res chain seq x y z
N MET A 1 -10.39 4.70 -5.00
CA MET A 1 -9.50 3.75 -4.31
C MET A 1 -10.28 3.16 -3.16
N GLU A 2 -10.16 1.86 -2.95
CA GLU A 2 -10.65 1.17 -1.75
C GLU A 2 -9.67 1.41 -0.60
N GLY A 3 -10.07 1.11 0.64
CA GLY A 3 -9.14 1.13 1.78
C GLY A 3 -8.10 0.04 1.64
N GLU A 4 -6.89 0.29 2.11
CA GLU A 4 -5.82 -0.72 2.10
C GLU A 4 -5.10 -0.80 3.45
N ALA A 5 -4.64 -1.99 3.81
CA ALA A 5 -3.74 -2.20 4.93
C ALA A 5 -2.30 -2.20 4.40
N ILE A 6 -1.51 -1.24 4.84
CA ILE A 6 -0.14 -1.03 4.33
C ILE A 6 0.88 -1.32 5.42
N MET A 7 1.76 -2.29 5.18
CA MET A 7 2.97 -2.45 5.97
C MET A 7 4.10 -1.68 5.32
N ILE A 8 4.78 -0.81 6.06
CA ILE A 8 5.98 -0.12 5.59
C ILE A 8 7.20 -0.76 6.25
N CYS A 9 8.07 -1.34 5.43
CA CYS A 9 9.37 -1.85 5.85
C CYS A 9 10.40 -0.75 5.64
N ILE A 10 11.02 -0.30 6.73
CA ILE A 10 11.99 0.81 6.73
C ILE A 10 13.40 0.28 6.90
N ASP A 11 14.36 0.95 6.29
CA ASP A 11 15.77 0.61 6.48
C ASP A 11 16.26 1.14 7.83
N THR A 12 16.64 0.20 8.69
CA THR A 12 17.27 0.43 10.00
C THR A 12 18.65 -0.24 10.08
N SER A 13 19.29 -0.49 8.94
CA SER A 13 20.64 -1.06 8.86
C SER A 13 21.73 -0.04 9.23
N ASP A 14 22.96 -0.52 9.42
CA ASP A 14 24.13 0.33 9.71
C ASP A 14 24.36 1.44 8.66
N TRP A 15 23.84 1.28 7.44
CA TRP A 15 23.91 2.32 6.41
C TRP A 15 23.24 3.63 6.84
N MET A 16 22.18 3.54 7.64
CA MET A 16 21.48 4.72 8.14
C MET A 16 22.24 5.47 9.24
N ASP A 17 23.32 4.89 9.77
CA ASP A 17 24.19 5.44 10.83
C ASP A 17 23.47 5.74 12.16
N SER A 18 22.56 6.71 12.17
CA SER A 18 21.75 7.08 13.32
C SER A 18 20.43 7.73 12.90
N THR A 19 19.45 7.81 13.81
CA THR A 19 18.14 8.44 13.52
C THR A 19 18.27 9.95 13.30
N LYS A 20 19.45 10.52 13.56
CA LYS A 20 19.81 11.92 13.38
C LYS A 20 20.64 12.15 12.10
N SER A 21 21.04 11.09 11.39
CA SER A 21 21.77 11.20 10.14
C SER A 21 20.89 11.83 9.07
N ASP A 22 21.51 12.47 8.08
CA ASP A 22 20.75 13.10 6.98
C ASP A 22 20.11 12.03 6.07
N SER A 23 20.75 10.88 5.90
CA SER A 23 20.19 9.72 5.20
C SER A 23 18.88 9.24 5.84
N PHE A 24 18.85 9.12 7.17
CA PHE A 24 17.64 8.69 7.88
C PHE A 24 16.56 9.77 7.86
N LYS A 25 16.90 11.05 7.93
CA LYS A 25 15.94 12.17 7.79
C LYS A 25 15.29 12.19 6.41
N GLU A 26 16.06 11.93 5.33
CA GLU A 26 15.50 11.84 3.98
C GLU A 26 14.51 10.67 3.86
N GLN A 27 14.85 9.51 4.43
CA GLN A 27 13.92 8.38 4.53
C GLN A 27 12.65 8.75 5.31
N LEU A 28 12.80 9.36 6.49
CA LEU A 28 11.70 9.79 7.34
C LEU A 28 10.75 10.74 6.59
N ALA A 29 11.29 11.77 5.92
CA ALA A 29 10.49 12.73 5.16
C ALA A 29 9.71 12.07 4.01
N ALA A 30 10.30 11.05 3.37
CA ALA A 30 9.63 10.27 2.32
C ALA A 30 8.51 9.39 2.90
N ILE A 31 8.73 8.73 4.03
CA ILE A 31 7.72 7.91 4.72
C ILE A 31 6.55 8.78 5.20
N GLU A 32 6.83 9.95 5.79
CA GLU A 32 5.78 10.89 6.22
C GLU A 32 4.90 11.34 5.05
N LEU A 33 5.52 11.67 3.91
CA LEU A 33 4.79 12.00 2.68
C LEU A 33 3.92 10.82 2.22
N TYR A 34 4.49 9.62 2.19
CA TYR A 34 3.80 8.40 1.77
C TYR A 34 2.58 8.12 2.66
N CYS A 35 2.78 8.08 3.98
CA CYS A 35 1.73 7.87 4.98
C CYS A 35 0.63 8.92 4.84
N THR A 36 0.99 10.20 4.74
CA THR A 36 0.03 11.30 4.59
C THR A 36 -0.85 11.07 3.36
N LYS A 37 -0.24 10.83 2.19
CA LYS A 37 -0.98 10.67 0.93
C LYS A 37 -1.85 9.42 0.91
N LYS A 38 -1.37 8.30 1.46
CA LYS A 38 -2.11 7.04 1.53
C LYS A 38 -3.30 7.12 2.50
N ILE A 39 -3.12 7.70 3.68
CA ILE A 39 -4.19 7.88 4.67
C ILE A 39 -5.25 8.87 4.19
N GLU A 40 -4.84 9.93 3.47
CA GLU A 40 -5.74 10.90 2.83
C GLU A 40 -6.55 10.29 1.67
N SER A 41 -6.01 9.26 1.00
CA SER A 41 -6.66 8.65 -0.18
C SER A 41 -7.95 7.88 0.16
N HIS A 42 -8.03 7.28 1.35
CA HIS A 42 -9.21 6.55 1.80
C HIS A 42 -9.35 6.52 3.35
N PRO A 43 -10.57 6.68 3.90
CA PRO A 43 -10.82 6.72 5.35
C PRO A 43 -10.53 5.40 6.08
N GLU A 44 -10.49 4.27 5.39
CA GLU A 44 -10.20 2.96 5.97
C GLU A 44 -8.74 2.53 5.84
N THR A 45 -7.92 3.27 5.10
CA THR A 45 -6.50 2.93 4.94
C THR A 45 -5.78 2.98 6.28
N VAL A 46 -5.01 1.94 6.60
CA VAL A 46 -4.21 1.87 7.83
C VAL A 46 -2.77 1.57 7.49
N VAL A 47 -1.85 2.09 8.29
CA VAL A 47 -0.41 1.95 8.07
C VAL A 47 0.26 1.41 9.32
N GLY A 48 1.12 0.41 9.17
CA GLY A 48 2.09 0.00 10.18
C GLY A 48 3.52 0.13 9.68
N ILE A 49 4.46 0.04 10.62
CA ILE A 49 5.89 0.19 10.36
C ILE A 49 6.63 -1.02 10.95
N SER A 50 7.54 -1.58 10.17
CA SER A 50 8.51 -2.60 10.59
C SER A 50 9.93 -2.18 10.19
N GLY A 51 10.92 -2.44 11.04
CA GLY A 51 12.33 -2.23 10.70
C GLY A 51 12.93 -3.42 9.96
N MET A 52 13.88 -3.16 9.07
CA MET A 52 14.58 -4.19 8.27
C MET A 52 16.03 -4.44 8.70
N GLY A 53 16.60 -3.62 9.58
CA GLY A 53 17.94 -3.84 10.11
C GLY A 53 17.97 -5.02 11.09
N GLU A 54 18.98 -5.87 11.03
CA GLU A 54 19.14 -7.04 11.91
C GLU A 54 18.96 -6.71 13.41
N ARG A 55 19.42 -5.55 13.88
CA ARG A 55 19.27 -5.13 15.28
C ARG A 55 17.91 -4.53 15.61
N SER A 56 17.09 -4.27 14.61
CA SER A 56 15.83 -3.55 14.68
C SER A 56 14.78 -4.22 13.79
N PHE A 57 14.85 -5.55 13.72
CA PHE A 57 13.91 -6.38 12.99
C PHE A 57 12.67 -6.61 13.86
N THR A 58 11.81 -5.60 13.92
CA THR A 58 10.63 -5.60 14.79
C THR A 58 9.53 -4.69 14.25
N HIS A 59 8.29 -5.01 14.59
CA HIS A 59 7.14 -4.15 14.38
C HIS A 59 7.22 -2.93 15.30
N LEU A 60 7.59 -1.78 14.72
CA LEU A 60 7.67 -0.51 15.43
C LEU A 60 6.28 0.07 15.71
N VAL A 61 5.34 -0.09 14.76
CA VAL A 61 4.01 0.52 14.84
C VAL A 61 2.94 -0.47 14.41
N ARG A 62 2.01 -0.76 15.32
CA ARG A 62 0.74 -1.43 15.01
C ARG A 62 -0.10 -0.56 14.07
N PRO A 63 -0.94 -1.14 13.20
CA PRO A 63 -1.64 -0.37 12.18
C PRO A 63 -2.44 0.78 12.78
N THR A 64 -2.21 1.96 12.23
CA THR A 64 -2.78 3.21 12.72
C THR A 64 -3.01 4.18 11.57
N ARG A 65 -3.83 5.19 11.83
CA ARG A 65 -4.01 6.37 10.97
C ARG A 65 -3.34 7.61 11.56
N GLU A 66 -2.78 7.48 12.76
CA GLU A 66 -2.21 8.58 13.52
C GLU A 66 -0.76 8.82 13.11
N LEU A 67 -0.54 9.81 12.22
CA LEU A 67 0.78 10.18 11.72
C LEU A 67 1.80 10.44 12.84
N TRP A 68 1.38 11.06 13.94
CA TRP A 68 2.26 11.37 15.07
C TRP A 68 2.83 10.12 15.76
N ARG A 69 2.11 9.00 15.77
CA ARG A 69 2.61 7.71 16.30
C ARG A 69 3.63 7.09 15.37
N ILE A 70 3.39 7.21 14.06
CA ILE A 70 4.31 6.75 13.03
C ILE A 70 5.63 7.52 13.16
N THR A 71 5.58 8.85 13.08
CA THR A 71 6.76 9.71 13.20
C THR A 71 7.48 9.52 14.54
N GLY A 72 6.75 9.41 15.66
CA GLY A 72 7.35 9.17 16.97
C GLY A 72 8.16 7.86 17.02
N ALA A 73 7.59 6.77 16.52
CA ALA A 73 8.27 5.48 16.51
C ALA A 73 9.49 5.45 15.57
N LEU A 74 9.47 6.23 14.48
CA LEU A 74 10.62 6.36 13.59
C LEU A 74 11.81 7.06 14.27
N TYR A 75 11.55 8.07 15.11
CA TYR A 75 12.62 8.75 15.87
C TYR A 75 13.25 7.85 16.93
N ASP A 76 12.46 6.94 17.51
CA ASP A 76 12.89 5.98 18.53
C ASP A 76 13.43 4.66 17.93
N ALA A 77 13.51 4.55 16.60
CA ALA A 77 13.98 3.35 15.94
C ALA A 77 15.44 3.04 16.29
N THR A 78 15.71 1.81 16.68
CA THR A 78 17.08 1.31 16.80
C THR A 78 17.67 1.15 15.40
N ILE A 79 18.92 1.53 15.22
CA ILE A 79 19.64 1.34 13.95
C ILE A 79 20.80 0.38 14.19
N GLY A 80 20.94 -0.56 13.28
CA GLY A 80 22.19 -1.27 13.05
C GLY A 80 22.05 -2.68 12.48
N GLY A 81 23.21 -3.25 12.16
CA GLY A 81 23.33 -4.55 11.49
C GLY A 81 23.03 -4.48 10.00
N TYR A 82 22.85 -5.66 9.39
CA TYR A 82 22.59 -5.78 7.96
C TYR A 82 21.13 -5.49 7.59
N LEU A 83 20.91 -5.08 6.35
CA LEU A 83 19.57 -4.92 5.79
C LEU A 83 19.04 -6.31 5.39
N LEU A 84 17.94 -6.73 6.02
CA LEU A 84 17.28 -8.03 5.82
C LEU A 84 15.99 -7.84 5.00
N LEU A 85 16.10 -7.80 3.67
CA LEU A 85 14.97 -7.46 2.80
C LEU A 85 13.94 -8.59 2.76
N VAL A 86 14.41 -9.81 2.47
CA VAL A 86 13.53 -10.96 2.28
C VAL A 86 12.80 -11.31 3.57
N GLU A 87 13.51 -11.34 4.69
CA GLU A 87 12.93 -11.61 6.00
C GLU A 87 11.88 -10.57 6.36
N ALA A 88 12.13 -9.29 6.07
CA ALA A 88 11.19 -8.22 6.41
C ALA A 88 9.89 -8.32 5.61
N ILE A 89 9.96 -8.72 4.34
CA ILE A 89 8.79 -8.96 3.50
C ILE A 89 8.01 -10.18 4.02
N ALA A 90 8.71 -11.25 4.39
CA ALA A 90 8.10 -12.45 4.96
C ALA A 90 7.37 -12.14 6.27
N ASP A 91 8.02 -11.45 7.20
CA ASP A 91 7.46 -11.05 8.50
C ASP A 91 6.27 -10.07 8.36
N ALA A 92 6.40 -9.08 7.46
CA ALA A 92 5.32 -8.15 7.12
C ALA A 92 4.05 -8.89 6.67
N TYR A 93 4.21 -9.96 5.89
CA TYR A 93 3.06 -10.72 5.44
C TYR A 93 2.56 -11.74 6.48
N ASP A 94 3.42 -12.67 6.92
CA ASP A 94 2.99 -13.82 7.71
C ASP A 94 2.59 -13.42 9.13
N VAL A 95 3.32 -12.49 9.75
CA VAL A 95 3.09 -12.08 11.14
C VAL A 95 2.10 -10.93 11.17
N TRP A 96 2.40 -9.82 10.50
CA TRP A 96 1.60 -8.62 10.68
C TRP A 96 0.21 -8.75 10.07
N PHE A 97 0.10 -9.06 8.78
CA PHE A 97 -1.22 -9.26 8.16
C PHE A 97 -1.94 -10.48 8.74
N GLY A 98 -1.22 -11.57 9.05
CA GLY A 98 -1.79 -12.77 9.65
C GLY A 98 -2.39 -12.58 11.05
N CYS A 99 -1.76 -11.76 11.88
CA CYS A 99 -2.30 -11.36 13.19
C CYS A 99 -3.41 -10.32 13.05
N TRP A 100 -3.25 -9.35 12.14
CA TRP A 100 -4.18 -8.24 11.99
C TRP A 100 -5.55 -8.64 11.45
N ASP A 101 -5.61 -9.53 10.45
CA ASP A 101 -6.87 -10.02 9.89
C ASP A 101 -7.79 -10.60 10.99
N LYS A 102 -7.18 -11.19 12.03
CA LYS A 102 -7.89 -11.74 13.20
C LYS A 102 -8.33 -10.66 14.19
N GLU A 103 -7.54 -9.61 14.37
CA GLU A 103 -7.79 -8.55 15.35
C GLU A 103 -8.87 -7.56 14.91
N LEU A 104 -8.94 -7.20 13.62
CA LEU A 104 -9.92 -6.22 13.12
C LEU A 104 -11.21 -6.83 12.54
N GLY A 105 -11.19 -8.08 12.10
CA GLY A 105 -12.34 -8.70 11.42
C GLY A 105 -12.72 -8.06 10.08
N VAL A 106 -11.82 -7.29 9.47
CA VAL A 106 -11.98 -6.65 8.16
C VAL A 106 -10.84 -7.06 7.25
N HIS A 107 -11.16 -7.59 6.07
CA HIS A 107 -10.19 -7.94 5.04
C HIS A 107 -9.99 -6.77 4.09
N LEU A 108 -9.00 -5.93 4.38
CA LEU A 108 -8.56 -4.89 3.46
C LEU A 108 -7.55 -5.46 2.44
N PRO A 109 -7.54 -4.96 1.19
CA PRO A 109 -6.42 -5.12 0.28
C PRO A 109 -5.08 -4.85 0.97
N LYS A 110 -4.09 -5.70 0.71
CA LYS A 110 -2.79 -5.68 1.40
C LYS A 110 -1.73 -5.06 0.50
N ARG A 111 -0.87 -4.23 1.09
CA ARG A 111 0.27 -3.62 0.41
C ARG A 111 1.50 -3.61 1.31
N ILE A 112 2.64 -3.99 0.77
CA ILE A 112 3.95 -3.82 1.41
C ILE A 112 4.68 -2.70 0.70
N ALA A 113 5.15 -1.70 1.44
CA ALA A 113 6.01 -0.65 0.93
C ALA A 113 7.41 -0.78 1.54
N VAL A 114 8.43 -0.92 0.69
CA VAL A 114 9.82 -1.11 1.12
C VAL A 114 10.61 0.16 0.87
N PHE A 115 11.30 0.67 1.89
CA PHE A 115 12.22 1.79 1.79
C PHE A 115 13.64 1.29 2.10
N ALA A 116 14.51 1.21 1.09
CA ALA A 116 15.86 0.67 1.25
C ALA A 116 16.96 1.65 0.81
N GLY A 117 17.74 2.14 1.78
CA GLY A 117 18.89 3.02 1.55
C GLY A 117 20.21 2.26 1.42
N GLY A 118 20.39 1.21 2.22
CA GLY A 118 21.61 0.42 2.32
C GLY A 118 21.76 -0.66 1.26
N PRO A 119 22.88 -1.38 1.29
CA PRO A 119 23.13 -2.51 0.40
C PRO A 119 22.26 -3.71 0.78
N VAL A 120 21.72 -4.38 -0.25
CA VAL A 120 20.93 -5.62 -0.12
C VAL A 120 21.86 -6.79 -0.41
N TYR A 121 21.84 -7.81 0.46
CA TYR A 121 22.71 -8.98 0.35
C TYR A 121 21.98 -10.24 -0.09
N ASP A 122 20.65 -10.17 -0.17
CA ASP A 122 19.78 -11.25 -0.61
C ASP A 122 20.11 -11.74 -2.02
N GLU A 123 19.92 -13.04 -2.24
CA GLU A 123 20.12 -13.64 -3.55
C GLU A 123 18.93 -13.36 -4.47
N LYS A 124 19.22 -13.30 -5.77
CA LYS A 124 18.22 -13.04 -6.80
C LYS A 124 17.07 -14.04 -6.78
N ASP A 125 17.37 -15.32 -6.55
CA ASP A 125 16.39 -16.39 -6.55
C ASP A 125 15.43 -16.27 -5.35
N ASP A 126 15.95 -15.88 -4.18
CA ASP A 126 15.14 -15.63 -2.98
C ASP A 126 14.20 -14.44 -3.19
N VAL A 127 14.72 -13.33 -3.73
CA VAL A 127 13.92 -12.13 -4.01
C VAL A 127 12.80 -12.42 -5.03
N GLN A 128 13.11 -13.21 -6.07
CA GLN A 128 12.10 -13.63 -7.05
C GLN A 128 11.04 -14.52 -6.42
N MET A 129 11.44 -15.54 -5.65
CA MET A 129 10.52 -16.45 -4.95
C MET A 129 9.55 -15.67 -4.07
N PHE A 130 10.04 -14.69 -3.29
CA PHE A 130 9.16 -13.89 -2.45
C PHE A 130 8.22 -12.99 -3.24
N GLY A 131 8.64 -12.46 -4.39
CA GLY A 131 7.74 -11.75 -5.29
C GLY A 131 6.59 -12.64 -5.75
N GLU A 132 6.86 -13.89 -6.15
CA GLU A 132 5.84 -14.86 -6.53
C GLU A 132 4.88 -15.19 -5.37
N VAL A 133 5.41 -15.33 -4.14
CA VAL A 133 4.60 -15.52 -2.92
C VAL A 133 3.66 -14.34 -2.68
N LEU A 134 4.12 -13.09 -2.86
CA LEU A 134 3.26 -11.90 -2.72
C LEU A 134 2.12 -11.91 -3.75
N LYS A 135 2.43 -12.31 -4.99
CA LYS A 135 1.44 -12.41 -6.07
C LYS A 135 0.36 -13.45 -5.78
N GLU A 136 0.76 -14.66 -5.36
CA GLU A 136 -0.18 -15.74 -4.99
C GLU A 136 -1.12 -15.31 -3.86
N ARG A 137 -0.62 -14.49 -2.94
CA ARG A 137 -1.35 -14.01 -1.77
C ARG A 137 -2.08 -12.67 -2.01
N ASN A 138 -2.05 -12.16 -3.25
CA ASN A 138 -2.65 -10.90 -3.67
C ASN A 138 -2.22 -9.69 -2.82
N VAL A 139 -0.92 -9.58 -2.57
CA VAL A 139 -0.29 -8.49 -1.83
C VAL A 139 0.43 -7.59 -2.82
N ALA A 140 0.05 -6.32 -2.87
CA ALA A 140 0.73 -5.33 -3.71
C ALA A 140 2.07 -4.92 -3.09
N CYS A 141 3.03 -4.51 -3.93
CA CYS A 141 4.37 -4.11 -3.49
C CYS A 141 4.76 -2.75 -4.08
N ASP A 142 5.15 -1.80 -3.21
CA ASP A 142 5.81 -0.56 -3.63
C ASP A 142 7.26 -0.59 -3.14
N ALA A 143 8.23 -0.56 -4.06
CA ALA A 143 9.65 -0.69 -3.72
C ALA A 143 10.39 0.63 -4.01
N ILE A 144 10.86 1.30 -2.94
CA ILE A 144 11.57 2.58 -2.99
C ILE A 144 13.05 2.33 -2.70
N SER A 145 13.85 2.34 -3.76
CA SER A 145 15.31 2.15 -3.71
C SER A 145 16.02 3.50 -3.75
N PHE A 146 16.82 3.81 -2.73
CA PHE A 146 17.61 5.04 -2.65
C PHE A 146 18.97 4.76 -2.00
N GLY A 147 19.85 5.76 -1.87
CA GLY A 147 21.15 5.56 -1.21
C GLY A 147 22.11 4.70 -2.03
N ASP A 148 22.73 3.68 -1.40
CA ASP A 148 23.81 2.88 -1.99
C ASP A 148 23.34 2.07 -3.21
N PRO A 149 23.86 2.31 -4.43
CA PRO A 149 23.45 1.56 -5.62
C PRO A 149 24.19 0.21 -5.76
N LYS A 150 25.04 -0.17 -4.80
CA LYS A 150 25.85 -1.40 -4.87
C LYS A 150 24.99 -2.67 -4.88
N ARG A 151 25.66 -3.79 -5.16
CA ARG A 151 25.09 -5.16 -5.09
C ARG A 151 23.89 -5.37 -6.01
N ASN A 152 23.82 -4.64 -7.12
CA ASN A 152 22.70 -4.71 -8.07
C ASN A 152 21.33 -4.48 -7.40
N LYS A 153 21.26 -3.65 -6.35
CA LYS A 153 20.04 -3.42 -5.58
C LYS A 153 18.85 -3.03 -6.46
N GLN A 154 19.08 -2.19 -7.48
CA GLN A 154 18.01 -1.79 -8.41
C GLN A 154 17.44 -2.99 -9.18
N GLU A 155 18.32 -3.89 -9.65
CA GLU A 155 17.90 -5.12 -10.34
C GLU A 155 17.07 -6.01 -9.42
N LEU A 156 17.49 -6.20 -8.17
CA LEU A 156 16.74 -6.99 -7.17
C LEU A 156 15.33 -6.41 -6.94
N PHE A 157 15.21 -5.09 -6.86
CA PHE A 157 13.93 -4.41 -6.67
C PHE A 157 13.03 -4.53 -7.91
N ASP A 158 13.61 -4.46 -9.11
CA ASP A 158 12.88 -4.69 -10.36
C ASP A 158 12.36 -6.12 -10.45
N ILE A 159 13.18 -7.11 -10.04
CA ILE A 159 12.80 -8.53 -9.98
C ILE A 159 11.66 -8.75 -8.99
N LEU A 160 11.79 -8.22 -7.77
CA LEU A 160 10.77 -8.33 -6.73
C LEU A 160 9.41 -7.81 -7.23
N VAL A 161 9.40 -6.59 -7.76
CA VAL A 161 8.19 -5.91 -8.22
C VAL A 161 7.59 -6.62 -9.44
N ALA A 162 8.40 -7.06 -10.40
CA ALA A 162 7.92 -7.79 -11.57
C ALA A 162 7.31 -9.15 -11.19
N ALA A 163 7.90 -9.86 -10.23
CA ALA A 163 7.37 -11.14 -9.74
C ALA A 163 6.09 -10.95 -8.91
N ALA A 164 6.01 -9.89 -8.11
CA ALA A 164 4.84 -9.57 -7.28
C ALA A 164 3.67 -8.96 -8.06
N ASP A 165 3.91 -8.33 -9.21
CA ASP A 165 2.87 -7.58 -9.91
C ASP A 165 1.66 -8.44 -10.31
N ASN A 166 0.50 -7.92 -9.93
CA ASN A 166 -0.81 -8.47 -10.27
C ASN A 166 -1.69 -7.37 -10.85
N ASN A 167 -1.63 -7.23 -12.17
CA ASN A 167 -2.38 -6.24 -12.96
C ASN A 167 -1.95 -4.78 -12.72
N GLY A 168 -0.64 -4.52 -12.63
CA GLY A 168 -0.10 -3.17 -12.49
C GLY A 168 -0.35 -2.53 -11.13
N ASN A 169 -0.46 -3.34 -10.07
CA ASN A 169 -0.72 -2.89 -8.70
C ASN A 169 0.58 -2.67 -7.89
N CYS A 170 1.72 -3.09 -8.44
CA CYS A 170 3.04 -2.94 -7.85
C CYS A 170 3.83 -1.84 -8.56
N ASN A 171 4.69 -1.14 -7.81
CA ASN A 171 5.49 -0.04 -8.34
C ASN A 171 6.93 -0.11 -7.82
N VAL A 172 7.87 0.31 -8.66
CA VAL A 172 9.27 0.49 -8.28
C VAL A 172 9.67 1.95 -8.50
N LEU A 173 10.44 2.50 -7.57
CA LEU A 173 11.05 3.82 -7.65
C LEU A 173 12.53 3.73 -7.31
N HIS A 174 13.38 3.97 -8.31
CA HIS A 174 14.81 4.14 -8.13
C HIS A 174 15.14 5.63 -8.02
N VAL A 175 15.56 6.05 -6.83
CA VAL A 175 15.95 7.44 -6.55
C VAL A 175 17.41 7.64 -6.93
N PRO A 176 17.73 8.59 -7.84
CA PRO A 176 19.12 8.94 -8.14
C PRO A 176 19.84 9.47 -6.89
N PRO A 177 21.15 9.19 -6.69
CA PRO A 177 21.88 9.61 -5.49
C PRO A 177 21.81 11.11 -5.18
N GLU A 178 21.73 11.96 -6.20
CA GLU A 178 21.69 13.43 -6.08
C GLU A 178 20.27 13.99 -5.85
N SER A 179 19.25 13.12 -5.74
CA SER A 179 17.85 13.53 -5.60
C SER A 179 17.33 13.27 -4.20
N SER A 180 16.54 14.20 -3.66
CA SER A 180 15.77 13.94 -2.44
C SER A 180 14.78 12.80 -2.67
N VAL A 181 14.75 11.86 -1.73
CA VAL A 181 13.87 10.67 -1.75
C VAL A 181 12.41 11.12 -1.76
N ARG A 182 12.08 12.11 -0.92
CA ARG A 182 10.74 12.67 -0.79
C ARG A 182 10.26 13.30 -2.10
N ASP A 183 11.10 14.09 -2.75
CA ASP A 183 10.71 14.79 -3.98
C ASP A 183 10.61 13.85 -5.18
N ALA A 184 11.49 12.84 -5.26
CA ALA A 184 11.36 11.78 -6.25
C ALA A 184 10.06 10.99 -6.05
N LEU A 185 9.75 10.64 -4.79
CA LEU A 185 8.51 9.94 -4.43
C LEU A 185 7.27 10.76 -4.78
N LEU A 186 7.27 12.07 -4.51
CA LEU A 186 6.17 12.97 -4.87
C LEU A 186 5.84 12.97 -6.37
N ARG A 187 6.87 12.80 -7.22
CA ARG A 187 6.72 12.76 -8.69
C ARG A 187 6.39 11.35 -9.23
N SER A 188 6.45 10.32 -8.39
CA SER A 188 6.28 8.93 -8.80
C SER A 188 4.82 8.52 -8.97
N GLN A 189 4.60 7.41 -9.68
CA GLN A 189 3.27 6.78 -9.81
C GLN A 189 2.71 6.30 -8.47
N ILE A 190 3.58 5.97 -7.50
CA ILE A 190 3.20 5.54 -6.16
C ILE A 190 2.29 6.58 -5.50
N ILE A 191 2.64 7.87 -5.60
CA ILE A 191 1.85 8.96 -5.03
C ILE A 191 0.78 9.47 -6.01
N GLN A 192 1.06 9.51 -7.31
CA GLN A 192 0.07 9.98 -8.29
C GLN A 192 -1.18 9.10 -8.32
N SER A 193 -1.04 7.79 -8.10
CA SER A 193 -2.17 6.87 -7.99
C SER A 193 -3.14 7.30 -6.88
N CYS A 194 -2.64 7.84 -5.75
CA CYS A 194 -3.41 8.35 -4.61
C CYS A 194 -4.21 9.63 -4.92
N LEU A 195 -3.85 10.39 -5.97
CA LEU A 195 -4.46 11.69 -6.27
C LEU A 195 -5.82 11.58 -6.97
N ILE A 196 -6.29 10.37 -7.30
CA ILE A 196 -7.63 10.17 -7.88
C ILE A 196 -8.66 10.11 -6.73
N PRO A 197 -9.43 11.18 -6.46
CA PRO A 197 -10.25 11.23 -5.26
C PRO A 197 -11.43 10.25 -5.35
N PHE A 198 -11.79 9.65 -4.22
CA PHE A 198 -12.98 8.80 -4.04
C PHE A 198 -14.28 9.46 -4.57
N ALA A 199 -14.33 10.79 -4.61
CA ALA A 199 -15.46 11.58 -5.08
C ALA A 199 -15.86 11.39 -6.57
N ARG A 200 -15.10 10.64 -7.38
CA ARG A 200 -15.46 10.41 -8.80
C ARG A 200 -16.42 9.23 -9.03
N LEU A 201 -16.62 8.35 -8.06
CA LEU A 201 -17.46 7.15 -8.23
C LEU A 201 -18.93 7.33 -7.82
N SER A 202 -19.30 8.45 -7.18
CA SER A 202 -20.70 8.70 -6.77
C SER A 202 -21.59 9.35 -7.85
N LYS A 203 -21.05 9.66 -9.04
CA LYS A 203 -21.80 10.37 -10.11
C LYS A 203 -22.23 9.52 -11.31
N GLN A 204 -22.12 8.19 -11.28
CA GLN A 204 -22.57 7.35 -12.40
C GLN A 204 -23.85 6.53 -12.16
N ASN A 205 -24.54 6.68 -11.02
CA ASN A 205 -25.84 6.04 -10.78
C ASN A 205 -26.94 7.03 -10.35
N ILE A 206 -27.10 8.14 -11.08
CA ILE A 206 -28.38 8.88 -11.06
C ILE A 206 -29.17 8.43 -12.29
N ILE A 207 -29.91 7.34 -12.13
CA ILE A 207 -31.04 7.03 -13.00
C ILE A 207 -32.07 8.14 -12.72
N ASN A 208 -32.26 9.05 -13.68
CA ASN A 208 -33.29 10.10 -13.63
C ASN A 208 -34.69 9.46 -13.49
N PRO A 209 -35.44 9.66 -12.38
CA PRO A 209 -36.83 9.25 -12.32
C PRO A 209 -37.72 10.41 -12.80
N LEU A 210 -37.54 10.83 -14.06
CA LEU A 210 -38.44 11.80 -14.70
C LEU A 210 -38.78 11.35 -16.12
N SER A 211 -39.63 10.32 -16.18
CA SER A 211 -40.54 10.11 -17.29
C SER A 211 -41.80 9.44 -16.73
N ARG A 212 -42.74 10.26 -16.24
CA ARG A 212 -44.13 9.84 -16.05
C ARG A 212 -44.75 9.65 -17.44
N PRO A 213 -45.35 8.49 -17.76
CA PRO A 213 -46.33 8.42 -18.84
C PRO A 213 -47.61 9.15 -18.39
N GLN A 214 -48.12 10.03 -19.24
CA GLN A 214 -49.39 10.71 -19.00
C GLN A 214 -50.56 9.71 -19.00
N LEU A 215 -51.46 9.86 -18.02
CA LEU A 215 -52.78 9.22 -18.06
C LEU A 215 -53.59 9.85 -19.20
N THR A 216 -53.97 9.05 -20.19
CA THR A 216 -55.11 9.36 -21.07
C THR A 216 -56.30 8.50 -20.67
N ARG A 217 -57.36 9.16 -20.22
CA ARG A 217 -58.71 8.61 -19.95
C ARG A 217 -59.57 8.73 -21.21
N SER A 218 -60.26 7.66 -21.61
CA SER A 218 -61.62 7.65 -22.21
C SER A 218 -62.03 6.18 -22.42
N SER A 219 -62.93 5.62 -21.62
CA SER A 219 -64.41 5.57 -21.69
C SER A 219 -65.00 4.69 -22.80
N SER A 220 -65.51 3.52 -22.43
CA SER A 220 -66.89 3.03 -22.69
C SER A 220 -67.01 1.51 -22.43
N ALA A 221 -68.09 1.12 -21.74
CA ALA A 221 -68.51 -0.26 -21.42
C ALA A 221 -69.43 -0.82 -22.56
N PRO A 222 -70.23 -1.91 -22.43
CA PRO A 222 -70.32 -2.99 -21.41
C PRO A 222 -70.54 -4.42 -22.00
N LEU A 223 -70.82 -5.40 -21.11
CA LEU A 223 -71.75 -6.57 -21.22
C LEU A 223 -71.20 -8.03 -21.19
N ALA A 224 -71.65 -8.70 -20.12
CA ALA A 224 -72.39 -9.99 -20.06
C ALA A 224 -71.67 -11.36 -19.88
N SER A 225 -72.13 -12.05 -18.82
CA SER A 225 -72.40 -13.51 -18.64
C SER A 225 -71.26 -14.52 -18.89
N THR A 226 -70.96 -15.48 -18.01
CA THR A 226 -71.85 -16.59 -17.61
C THR A 226 -71.25 -17.40 -16.43
N LEU A 227 -72.14 -17.97 -15.61
CA LEU A 227 -71.93 -18.92 -14.51
C LEU A 227 -71.50 -20.33 -14.97
N SER A 228 -70.64 -21.02 -14.21
CA SER A 228 -70.83 -22.42 -13.72
C SER A 228 -69.63 -22.82 -12.84
N ARG A 229 -69.79 -23.03 -11.53
CA ARG A 229 -69.91 -24.36 -10.88
C ARG A 229 -69.03 -25.44 -11.51
N PHE A 230 -67.99 -25.87 -10.80
CA PHE A 230 -67.89 -27.19 -10.15
C PHE A 230 -66.98 -27.07 -8.93
#